data_AF-F7XNY0-F1
#
_entry.id   AF-F7XNY0-F1
#
_cell.length_a   1.000
_cell.length_b   1.000
_cell.length_c   1.000
_cell.angle_alpha   90.00
_cell.angle_beta   90.00
_cell.angle_gamma   90.00
#
_symmetry.space_group_name_H-M   'P 1'
#
loop_
_entity.id
_entity.type
_entity.pdbx_description
1 polymer ?
#
loop_
_entity_poly.entity_id
_entity_poly.type
_entity_poly.pdbx_seq_one_letter_code
_entity_poly.pdbx_strand_id
1 'polypeptide(L)'
;MKIWDLIYALMPHSLNKSFVKWKCGLCRQDELLQKSRIAIYPHTLDVNELITNDLDRAVSFLPYCAKPKGDFECPLCDPVYGRKDSKCLKLMNHQCNVPCSLGSMVDVLKGHGFTHDRIFIIDNDSNLFSWLEQKKNEGYNYLLPGVSCYYGVGYALDYIGKKLGYSGCIVFLDDYDSCDPGNGMCRGLGDYLSMEKFDKGKRTKINERSIQTMDMLLDGKY
;
A
#
# COMPACT_ATOMS: atom_id res chain seq x y z
N MET A 1 -3.86 -17.43 -17.29
CA MET A 1 -4.32 -16.06 -17.00
C MET A 1 -5.84 -16.06 -17.13
N LYS A 2 -6.58 -15.71 -16.08
CA LYS A 2 -8.05 -15.77 -16.10
C LYS A 2 -8.59 -14.59 -16.92
N ILE A 3 -9.77 -14.74 -17.53
CA ILE A 3 -10.43 -13.67 -18.32
C ILE A 3 -10.56 -12.36 -17.53
N TRP A 4 -10.80 -12.45 -16.23
CA TRP A 4 -10.87 -11.29 -15.33
C TRP A 4 -9.54 -10.54 -15.22
N ASP A 5 -8.41 -11.26 -15.17
CA ASP A 5 -7.08 -10.64 -15.14
C ASP A 5 -6.83 -9.84 -16.43
N LEU A 6 -7.31 -10.34 -17.57
CA LEU A 6 -7.22 -9.67 -18.87
C LEU A 6 -8.12 -8.42 -18.94
N ILE A 7 -9.32 -8.48 -18.37
CA ILE A 7 -10.24 -7.33 -18.29
C ILE A 7 -9.66 -6.22 -17.41
N TYR A 8 -9.09 -6.57 -16.25
CA TYR A 8 -8.39 -5.60 -15.40
C TYR A 8 -7.15 -5.01 -16.08
N ALA A 9 -6.43 -5.84 -16.84
CA ALA A 9 -5.22 -5.45 -17.53
C ALA A 9 -5.40 -4.39 -18.62
N LEU A 10 -6.56 -4.42 -19.27
CA LEU A 10 -6.91 -3.56 -20.40
C LEU A 10 -7.76 -2.35 -19.99
N MET A 11 -8.14 -2.24 -18.72
CA MET A 11 -8.96 -1.14 -18.23
C MET A 11 -8.14 0.15 -18.12
N PRO A 12 -8.58 1.26 -18.75
CA PRO A 12 -7.98 2.56 -18.57
C PRO A 12 -7.90 2.96 -17.09
N HIS A 13 -6.82 3.63 -16.71
CA HIS A 13 -6.56 4.03 -15.32
C HIS A 13 -7.73 4.78 -14.66
N SER A 14 -8.37 5.72 -15.36
CA SER A 14 -9.52 6.47 -14.84
C SER A 14 -10.72 5.59 -14.52
N LEU A 15 -10.98 4.57 -15.35
CA LEU A 15 -12.04 3.59 -15.14
C LEU A 15 -11.69 2.62 -14.00
N ASN A 16 -10.44 2.16 -13.94
CA ASN A 16 -9.95 1.32 -12.85
C ASN A 16 -10.07 2.05 -11.49
N LYS A 17 -9.65 3.31 -11.44
CA LYS A 17 -9.76 4.15 -10.24
C LYS A 17 -11.21 4.30 -9.79
N SER A 18 -12.12 4.62 -10.71
CA SER A 18 -13.56 4.72 -10.40
C SER A 18 -14.15 3.39 -9.93
N PHE A 19 -13.79 2.29 -10.57
CA PHE A 19 -14.22 0.95 -10.18
C PHE A 19 -13.74 0.56 -8.78
N VAL A 20 -12.46 0.80 -8.47
CA VAL A 20 -11.87 0.50 -7.16
C VAL A 20 -12.50 1.35 -6.06
N LYS A 21 -12.73 2.64 -6.32
CA LYS A 21 -13.46 3.52 -5.39
C LYS A 21 -14.85 2.98 -5.09
N TRP A 22 -15.57 2.55 -6.12
CA TRP A 22 -16.89 1.95 -5.96
C TRP A 22 -16.84 0.63 -5.19
N LYS A 23 -15.90 -0.26 -5.54
CA LYS A 23 -15.74 -1.59 -4.92
C LYS A 23 -15.35 -1.52 -3.44
N CYS A 24 -14.47 -0.58 -3.08
CA CYS A 24 -14.13 -0.29 -1.69
C CYS A 24 -15.22 0.49 -0.96
N GLY A 25 -16.27 0.96 -1.66
CA GLY A 25 -17.28 1.83 -1.08
C GLY A 25 -16.73 3.17 -0.61
N LEU A 26 -15.60 3.64 -1.18
CA LEU A 26 -14.90 4.85 -0.72
C LEU A 26 -15.83 6.08 -0.73
N CYS A 27 -16.65 6.23 -1.77
CA CYS A 27 -17.61 7.34 -1.87
C CYS A 27 -18.77 7.27 -0.85
N ARG A 28 -18.90 6.17 -0.11
CA ARG A 28 -19.89 5.96 0.95
C ARG A 28 -19.29 6.13 2.36
N GLN A 29 -17.99 6.38 2.46
CA GLN A 29 -17.27 6.54 3.72
C GLN A 29 -17.17 8.02 4.10
N ASP A 30 -16.74 8.30 5.33
CA ASP A 30 -16.60 9.66 5.84
C ASP A 30 -15.71 10.55 4.95
N GLU A 31 -16.00 11.85 4.95
CA GLU A 31 -15.29 12.83 4.14
C GLU A 31 -13.79 12.89 4.46
N LEU A 32 -13.41 12.68 5.72
CA LEU A 32 -12.00 12.61 6.14
C LEU A 32 -11.29 11.45 5.45
N LEU A 33 -11.86 10.24 5.48
CA LEU A 33 -11.29 9.06 4.82
C LEU A 33 -11.16 9.27 3.31
N GLN A 34 -12.17 9.87 2.68
CA GLN A 34 -12.14 10.19 1.26
C GLN A 34 -11.01 11.17 0.91
N LYS A 35 -10.90 12.28 1.66
CA LYS A 35 -9.86 13.30 1.47
C LYS A 35 -8.46 12.75 1.76
N SER A 36 -8.36 11.86 2.73
CA SER A 36 -7.13 11.18 3.13
C SER A 36 -6.83 9.93 2.29
N ARG A 37 -7.66 9.61 1.30
CA ARG A 37 -7.47 8.44 0.41
C ARG A 37 -7.29 7.13 1.18
N ILE A 38 -8.10 6.95 2.21
CA ILE A 38 -8.18 5.71 3.00
C ILE A 38 -9.52 5.07 2.69
N ALA A 39 -9.51 3.78 2.37
CA ALA A 39 -10.71 2.98 2.25
C ALA A 39 -10.76 1.92 3.35
N ILE A 40 -11.90 1.81 4.02
CA ILE A 40 -12.24 0.67 4.88
C ILE A 40 -12.90 -0.42 4.03
N TYR A 41 -12.43 -1.66 4.14
CA TYR A 41 -12.98 -2.80 3.41
C TYR A 41 -13.23 -3.99 4.36
N PRO A 42 -14.46 -4.54 4.43
CA PRO A 42 -15.67 -3.99 3.82
C PRO A 42 -16.01 -2.62 4.44
N HIS A 43 -16.75 -1.79 3.71
CA HIS A 43 -17.14 -0.44 4.16
C HIS A 43 -17.99 -0.41 5.45
N THR A 44 -18.46 -1.56 5.92
CA THR A 44 -19.24 -1.76 7.15
C THR A 44 -18.39 -2.19 8.35
N LEU A 45 -17.08 -2.37 8.16
CA LEU A 45 -16.19 -2.76 9.25
C LEU A 45 -16.13 -1.64 10.31
N ASP A 46 -16.34 -2.01 11.57
CA ASP A 46 -16.10 -1.12 12.70
C ASP A 46 -14.60 -1.05 12.97
N VAL A 47 -13.98 0.04 12.52
CA VAL A 47 -12.54 0.24 12.68
C VAL A 47 -12.19 0.54 14.14
N ASN A 48 -13.09 1.18 14.90
CA ASN A 48 -12.85 1.52 16.30
C ASN A 48 -12.86 0.25 17.17
N GLU A 49 -13.77 -0.69 16.90
CA GLU A 49 -13.75 -2.01 17.52
C GLU A 49 -12.45 -2.77 17.19
N LEU A 50 -12.03 -2.77 15.92
CA LEU A 50 -10.79 -3.40 15.48
C LEU A 50 -9.58 -2.83 16.22
N ILE A 51 -9.43 -1.51 16.29
CA ILE A 51 -8.30 -0.85 16.96
C ILE A 51 -8.29 -1.16 18.46
N THR A 52 -9.47 -1.22 19.09
CA THR A 52 -9.58 -1.43 20.54
C THR A 52 -9.32 -2.89 20.93
N ASN A 53 -9.82 -3.84 20.14
CA ASN A 53 -9.92 -5.25 20.55
C ASN A 53 -9.06 -6.23 19.74
N ASP A 54 -8.70 -5.88 18.52
CA ASP A 54 -8.11 -6.80 17.54
C ASP A 54 -6.85 -6.23 16.87
N LEU A 55 -6.28 -5.15 17.42
CA LEU A 55 -5.11 -4.50 16.82
C LEU A 55 -3.93 -5.46 16.71
N ASP A 56 -3.73 -6.36 17.67
CA ASP A 56 -2.70 -7.40 17.67
C ASP A 56 -2.88 -8.44 16.55
N ARG A 57 -4.09 -8.58 16.00
CA ARG A 57 -4.43 -9.44 14.87
C ARG A 57 -4.39 -8.71 13.52
N ALA A 58 -3.90 -7.48 13.50
CA ALA A 58 -3.69 -6.72 12.29
C ALA A 58 -2.25 -6.84 11.78
N VAL A 59 -2.12 -6.92 10.46
CA VAL A 59 -0.84 -6.79 9.75
C VAL A 59 -0.89 -5.59 8.81
N SER A 60 0.28 -5.06 8.49
CA SER A 60 0.44 -4.00 7.50
C SER A 60 1.35 -4.48 6.37
N PHE A 61 1.06 -4.02 5.16
CA PHE A 61 2.00 -4.12 4.07
C PHE A 61 2.16 -2.75 3.40
N LEU A 62 3.40 -2.46 3.00
CA LEU A 62 3.74 -1.22 2.32
C LEU A 62 4.55 -1.53 1.07
N PRO A 63 4.32 -0.82 -0.05
CA PRO A 63 5.17 -0.95 -1.21
C PRO A 63 6.54 -0.39 -0.87
N TYR A 64 7.59 -0.95 -1.47
CA TYR A 64 8.92 -0.38 -1.36
C TYR A 64 8.98 1.06 -1.94
N CYS A 65 9.76 1.95 -1.30
CA CYS A 65 10.04 3.31 -1.81
C CYS A 65 10.84 3.21 -3.12
N ALA A 66 10.14 3.23 -4.26
CA ALA A 66 10.76 3.26 -5.58
C ALA A 66 11.41 4.63 -5.82
N LYS A 67 12.72 4.58 -6.07
CA LYS A 67 13.64 5.64 -6.43
C LYS A 67 13.88 6.85 -5.51
N PRO A 68 15.17 7.24 -5.38
CA PRO A 68 15.59 8.44 -4.67
C PRO A 68 15.99 9.64 -5.54
N LYS A 69 15.65 9.65 -6.84
CA LYS A 69 15.97 10.81 -7.67
C LYS A 69 14.86 11.84 -7.56
N GLY A 70 15.05 12.69 -6.56
CA GLY A 70 14.19 13.79 -6.11
C GLY A 70 14.88 14.45 -4.92
N ASP A 71 14.11 14.88 -3.92
CA ASP A 71 14.65 15.67 -2.80
C ASP A 71 15.58 14.88 -1.84
N PHE A 72 15.62 13.52 -1.90
CA PHE A 72 16.39 12.69 -0.97
C PHE A 72 16.85 11.35 -1.58
N GLU A 73 18.11 10.93 -1.31
CA GLU A 73 18.77 9.76 -1.91
C GLU A 73 18.78 8.49 -1.00
N CYS A 74 18.29 7.29 -1.42
CA CYS A 74 18.41 6.02 -0.65
C CYS A 74 19.89 5.67 -0.68
N PRO A 75 20.55 5.57 0.49
CA PRO A 75 21.98 5.32 0.57
C PRO A 75 22.38 3.94 0.04
N LEU A 76 21.42 3.07 -0.29
CA LEU A 76 21.64 1.72 -0.81
C LEU A 76 21.08 1.54 -2.24
N CYS A 77 21.01 2.61 -3.04
CA CYS A 77 20.76 2.47 -4.47
C CYS A 77 22.00 2.02 -5.22
N ASP A 78 21.84 1.13 -6.20
CA ASP A 78 22.92 0.78 -7.13
C ASP A 78 23.32 2.05 -7.92
N PRO A 79 24.57 2.53 -7.82
CA PRO A 79 24.98 3.81 -8.40
C PRO A 79 25.12 3.76 -9.92
N VAL A 80 25.22 2.58 -10.53
CA VAL A 80 25.43 2.39 -11.97
C VAL A 80 24.09 2.33 -12.71
N TYR A 81 23.10 1.66 -12.15
CA TYR A 81 21.79 1.46 -12.78
C TYR A 81 20.66 2.27 -12.14
N GLY A 82 20.92 2.94 -11.01
CA GLY A 82 19.91 3.63 -10.22
C GLY A 82 18.81 2.68 -9.73
N ARG A 83 19.16 1.41 -9.52
CA ARG A 83 18.24 0.31 -9.22
C ARG A 83 18.08 0.10 -7.72
N LYS A 84 16.92 -0.42 -7.34
CA LYS A 84 16.64 -1.12 -6.08
C LYS A 84 17.78 -2.09 -5.74
N ASP A 85 18.58 -1.83 -4.71
CA ASP A 85 19.31 -2.91 -4.06
C ASP A 85 18.35 -3.61 -3.09
N SER A 86 18.34 -4.94 -3.16
CA SER A 86 17.77 -5.81 -2.11
C SER A 86 18.23 -5.47 -0.68
N LYS A 87 19.31 -4.69 -0.53
CA LYS A 87 19.76 -4.14 0.76
C LYS A 87 18.91 -2.96 1.26
N CYS A 88 18.34 -2.09 0.40
CA CYS A 88 17.33 -1.11 0.86
C CYS A 88 16.04 -1.85 1.34
N LEU A 89 15.76 -3.10 0.89
CA LEU A 89 14.59 -3.90 1.34
C LEU A 89 14.70 -4.32 2.82
N LYS A 90 15.91 -4.32 3.38
CA LYS A 90 16.13 -4.63 4.78
C LYS A 90 16.11 -3.35 5.61
N LEU A 91 14.91 -2.84 5.87
CA LEU A 91 14.61 -2.03 7.08
C LEU A 91 14.83 -2.83 8.39
N MET A 92 15.55 -3.96 8.31
CA MET A 92 15.70 -4.95 9.35
C MET A 92 16.59 -4.52 10.51
N ASN A 93 17.31 -3.39 10.41
CA ASN A 93 18.11 -2.77 11.49
C ASN A 93 18.82 -1.47 11.07
N HIS A 94 18.56 -0.95 9.86
CA HIS A 94 19.17 0.29 9.38
C HIS A 94 18.18 1.45 9.41
N GLN A 95 18.59 2.57 10.01
CA GLN A 95 17.92 3.85 9.81
C GLN A 95 18.11 4.23 8.35
N CYS A 96 17.06 4.11 7.55
CA CYS A 96 17.03 4.77 6.25
C CYS A 96 16.94 6.27 6.55
N ASN A 97 18.05 7.00 6.41
CA ASN A 97 18.10 8.46 6.60
C ASN A 97 17.43 9.22 5.43
N VAL A 98 16.39 8.63 4.84
CA VAL A 98 15.57 9.24 3.80
C VAL A 98 14.20 9.45 4.40
N PRO A 99 13.77 10.71 4.64
CA PRO A 99 12.39 10.99 5.00
C PRO A 99 11.49 10.71 3.79
N CYS A 100 11.22 9.43 3.51
CA CYS A 100 10.20 9.03 2.54
C CYS A 100 8.89 8.74 3.28
N SER A 101 7.77 9.17 2.72
CA SER A 101 6.43 9.03 3.32
C SER A 101 6.07 7.58 3.74
N LEU A 102 6.68 6.56 3.13
CA LEU A 102 6.54 5.16 3.56
C LEU A 102 7.27 4.89 4.88
N GLY A 103 8.46 5.47 5.09
CA GLY A 103 9.18 5.41 6.35
C GLY A 103 8.39 6.06 7.48
N SER A 104 7.81 7.24 7.23
CA SER A 104 6.92 7.90 8.20
C SER A 104 5.71 7.05 8.58
N MET A 105 5.12 6.30 7.63
CA MET A 105 4.06 5.35 7.95
C MET A 105 4.55 4.17 8.79
N VAL A 106 5.75 3.65 8.53
CA VAL A 106 6.38 2.61 9.38
C VAL A 106 6.61 3.13 10.80
N ASP A 107 7.05 4.38 10.95
CA ASP A 107 7.26 4.99 12.27
C ASP A 107 5.94 5.13 13.04
N VAL A 108 4.86 5.56 12.38
CA VAL A 108 3.49 5.56 12.95
C VAL A 108 3.11 4.15 13.41
N LEU A 109 3.23 3.13 12.54
CA LEU A 109 2.88 1.75 12.87
C LEU A 109 3.65 1.22 14.08
N LYS A 110 4.96 1.47 14.14
CA LYS A 110 5.80 1.08 15.27
C LYS A 110 5.42 1.83 16.55
N GLY A 111 5.07 3.11 16.46
CA GLY A 111 4.53 3.90 17.57
C GLY A 111 3.29 3.28 18.19
N HIS A 112 2.48 2.60 17.37
CA HIS A 112 1.27 1.86 17.75
C HIS A 112 1.49 0.35 17.99
N GLY A 113 2.73 -0.07 18.20
CA GLY A 113 3.03 -1.43 18.63
C GLY A 113 3.07 -2.50 17.53
N PHE A 114 3.07 -2.12 16.24
CA PHE A 114 3.33 -3.08 15.18
C PHE A 114 4.79 -3.53 15.23
N THR A 115 4.98 -4.84 15.36
CA THR A 115 6.28 -5.49 15.31
C THR A 115 6.74 -5.70 13.87
N HIS A 116 8.04 -5.96 13.72
CA HIS A 116 8.66 -6.20 12.41
C HIS A 116 8.00 -7.35 11.62
N ASP A 117 7.54 -8.40 12.30
CA ASP A 117 6.89 -9.55 11.66
C ASP A 117 5.46 -9.26 11.21
N ARG A 118 4.88 -8.14 11.67
CA ARG A 118 3.54 -7.65 11.31
C ARG A 118 3.56 -6.57 10.23
N ILE A 119 4.73 -6.11 9.80
CA ILE A 119 4.91 -5.12 8.73
C ILE A 119 5.69 -5.76 7.58
N PHE A 120 5.05 -5.89 6.41
CA PHE A 120 5.70 -6.43 5.22
C PHE A 120 6.00 -5.33 4.20
N ILE A 121 7.26 -5.24 3.78
CA ILE A 121 7.66 -4.36 2.68
C ILE A 121 7.61 -5.16 1.38
N ILE A 122 6.71 -4.79 0.48
CA ILE A 122 6.47 -5.49 -0.78
C ILE A 122 7.63 -5.23 -1.74
N ASP A 123 8.32 -6.31 -2.09
CA ASP A 123 9.30 -6.35 -3.18
C ASP A 123 8.68 -6.87 -4.49
N ASN A 124 7.74 -7.81 -4.40
CA ASN A 124 6.86 -8.29 -5.48
C ASN A 124 5.53 -8.85 -4.92
N ASP A 125 4.53 -9.00 -5.79
CA ASP A 125 3.18 -9.46 -5.40
C ASP A 125 3.13 -10.93 -4.94
N SER A 126 3.98 -11.80 -5.51
CA SER A 126 3.96 -13.23 -5.19
C SER A 126 4.37 -13.48 -3.74
N ASN A 127 5.35 -12.71 -3.26
CA ASN A 127 5.80 -12.73 -1.88
C ASN A 127 4.73 -12.18 -0.94
N LEU A 128 4.04 -11.10 -1.32
CA LEU A 128 2.95 -10.54 -0.53
C LEU A 128 1.84 -11.56 -0.30
N PHE A 129 1.35 -12.22 -1.36
CA PHE A 129 0.24 -13.16 -1.22
C PHE A 129 0.60 -14.39 -0.40
N SER A 130 1.82 -14.91 -0.57
CA SER A 130 2.32 -16.04 0.22
C SER A 130 2.45 -15.65 1.70
N TRP A 131 2.95 -14.45 1.99
CA TRP A 131 3.07 -13.94 3.34
C TRP A 131 1.72 -13.69 4.00
N LEU A 132 0.74 -13.13 3.28
CA LEU A 132 -0.62 -12.95 3.78
C LEU A 132 -1.31 -14.29 4.06
N GLU A 133 -1.12 -15.31 3.22
CA GLU A 133 -1.66 -16.64 3.48
C GLU A 133 -1.06 -17.26 4.75
N GLN A 134 0.26 -17.11 4.94
CA GLN A 134 0.93 -17.52 6.18
C GLN A 134 0.37 -16.76 7.39
N LYS A 135 0.28 -15.43 7.33
CA LYS A 135 -0.22 -14.61 8.43
C LYS A 135 -1.69 -14.92 8.75
N LYS A 136 -2.49 -15.26 7.76
CA LYS A 136 -3.87 -15.70 7.98
C LYS A 136 -3.91 -16.98 8.82
N ASN A 137 -3.03 -17.95 8.52
CA ASN A 137 -2.91 -19.18 9.30
C ASN A 137 -2.37 -18.95 10.72
N GLU A 138 -1.57 -17.91 10.92
CA GLU A 138 -1.13 -17.46 12.26
C GLU A 138 -2.23 -16.74 13.06
N GLY A 139 -3.40 -16.48 12.46
CA GLY A 139 -4.55 -15.85 13.12
C GLY A 139 -4.70 -14.35 12.85
N TYR A 140 -3.88 -13.76 11.98
CA TYR A 140 -4.03 -12.37 11.57
C TYR A 140 -5.18 -12.20 10.58
N ASN A 141 -6.18 -11.40 10.95
CA ASN A 141 -7.42 -11.26 10.19
C ASN A 141 -7.55 -9.90 9.51
N TYR A 142 -6.72 -8.93 9.91
CA TYR A 142 -6.93 -7.54 9.54
C TYR A 142 -5.74 -6.92 8.81
N LEU A 143 -6.02 -5.93 7.97
CA LEU A 143 -5.05 -5.07 7.31
C LEU A 143 -5.11 -3.66 7.91
N LEU A 144 -4.01 -3.14 8.45
CA LEU A 144 -4.02 -1.81 9.07
C LEU A 144 -2.65 -1.11 8.96
N PRO A 145 -2.39 -0.36 7.87
CA PRO A 145 -3.07 -0.43 6.59
C PRO A 145 -2.37 -1.40 5.62
N GLY A 146 -3.09 -1.84 4.60
CA GLY A 146 -2.46 -2.24 3.33
C GLY A 146 -2.27 -1.00 2.45
N VAL A 147 -1.05 -0.72 2.00
CA VAL A 147 -0.77 0.45 1.14
C VAL A 147 -0.61 0.00 -0.31
N SER A 148 -1.35 0.60 -1.26
CA SER A 148 -1.21 0.26 -2.67
C SER A 148 -1.77 1.35 -3.60
N CYS A 149 -1.45 1.28 -4.89
CA CYS A 149 -2.10 2.13 -5.90
C CYS A 149 -3.47 1.56 -6.28
N TYR A 150 -4.34 2.37 -6.90
CA TYR A 150 -5.67 1.91 -7.32
C TYR A 150 -5.60 0.65 -8.19
N TYR A 151 -4.64 0.57 -9.11
CA TYR A 151 -4.48 -0.59 -9.98
C TYR A 151 -4.15 -1.87 -9.19
N GLY A 152 -3.20 -1.80 -8.25
CA GLY A 152 -2.81 -2.93 -7.41
C GLY A 152 -3.98 -3.42 -6.53
N VAL A 153 -4.76 -2.48 -5.96
CA VAL A 153 -5.99 -2.82 -5.22
C VAL A 153 -7.01 -3.46 -6.15
N GLY A 154 -7.23 -2.94 -7.35
CA GLY A 154 -8.18 -3.52 -8.31
C GLY A 154 -7.91 -4.99 -8.62
N TYR A 155 -6.64 -5.32 -8.82
CA TYR A 155 -6.17 -6.69 -9.06
C TYR A 155 -6.22 -7.58 -7.79
N ALA A 156 -5.74 -7.08 -6.66
CA ALA A 156 -5.49 -7.90 -5.47
C ALA A 156 -6.69 -8.00 -4.50
N LEU A 157 -7.63 -7.03 -4.52
CA LEU A 157 -8.67 -6.93 -3.49
C LEU A 157 -9.61 -8.13 -3.45
N ASP A 158 -9.94 -8.74 -4.59
CA ASP A 158 -10.76 -9.96 -4.58
C ASP A 158 -10.00 -11.15 -3.97
N TYR A 159 -8.69 -11.25 -4.22
CA TYR A 159 -7.88 -12.30 -3.63
C TYR A 159 -7.74 -12.11 -2.12
N ILE A 160 -7.26 -10.94 -1.70
CA ILE A 160 -7.00 -10.62 -0.29
C ILE A 160 -8.31 -10.61 0.52
N GLY A 161 -9.34 -9.93 0.02
CA GLY A 161 -10.61 -9.79 0.74
C GLY A 161 -11.50 -11.03 0.67
N LYS A 162 -11.78 -11.54 -0.53
CA LYS A 162 -12.76 -12.65 -0.69
C LYS A 162 -12.15 -14.03 -0.55
N LYS A 163 -10.91 -14.24 -1.01
CA LYS A 163 -10.27 -15.57 -0.96
C LYS A 163 -9.51 -15.78 0.35
N LEU A 164 -8.69 -14.81 0.78
CA LEU A 164 -7.96 -14.92 2.04
C LEU A 164 -8.78 -14.46 3.25
N GLY A 165 -9.85 -13.69 3.05
CA GLY A 165 -10.75 -13.27 4.14
C GLY A 165 -10.18 -12.15 5.01
N TYR A 166 -9.34 -11.27 4.46
CA TYR A 166 -8.86 -10.08 5.17
C TYR A 166 -9.87 -8.94 5.10
N SER A 167 -10.01 -8.22 6.22
CA SER A 167 -10.73 -6.95 6.31
C SER A 167 -9.81 -5.85 6.86
N GLY A 168 -10.13 -4.57 6.71
CA GLY A 168 -9.34 -3.50 7.30
C GLY A 168 -9.23 -2.27 6.42
N CYS A 169 -8.15 -1.51 6.60
CA CYS A 169 -7.91 -0.25 5.94
C CYS A 169 -6.90 -0.38 4.79
N ILE A 170 -7.20 0.31 3.69
CA ILE A 170 -6.34 0.44 2.52
C ILE A 170 -5.99 1.91 2.35
N VAL A 171 -4.69 2.22 2.30
CA VAL A 171 -4.20 3.58 1.99
C VAL A 171 -3.80 3.62 0.52
N PHE A 172 -4.38 4.54 -0.24
CA PHE A 172 -4.01 4.72 -1.65
C PHE A 172 -2.83 5.67 -1.80
N LEU A 173 -1.84 5.25 -2.58
CA LEU A 173 -0.69 6.08 -2.95
C LEU A 173 -1.10 7.33 -3.75
N ASP A 174 -0.25 8.36 -3.69
CA ASP A 174 -0.19 9.42 -4.69
C ASP A 174 0.35 8.83 -5.99
N ASP A 175 -0.56 8.46 -6.88
CA ASP A 175 -0.25 7.79 -8.13
C ASP A 175 -0.24 8.72 -9.35
N TYR A 176 -0.32 10.04 -9.16
CA TYR A 176 -0.27 11.05 -10.21
C TYR A 176 0.59 12.26 -9.81
N ASP A 177 1.63 12.54 -10.60
CA ASP A 177 2.39 13.78 -10.57
C ASP A 177 2.09 14.55 -11.87
N SER A 178 1.50 15.74 -11.78
CA SER A 178 1.20 16.57 -12.94
C SER A 178 2.45 17.07 -13.66
N CYS A 179 3.58 17.14 -12.95
CA CYS A 179 4.87 17.52 -13.49
C CYS A 179 5.61 16.35 -14.14
N ASP A 180 5.17 15.10 -13.90
CA ASP A 180 5.67 13.89 -14.56
C ASP A 180 4.52 12.94 -14.95
N PRO A 181 3.69 13.33 -15.93
CA PRO A 181 2.54 12.52 -16.33
C PRO A 181 2.99 11.17 -16.92
N GLY A 182 4.21 11.09 -17.46
CA GLY A 182 4.80 9.93 -18.13
C GLY A 182 5.23 8.81 -17.19
N ASN A 183 5.73 9.17 -16.00
CA ASN A 183 6.31 8.22 -15.06
C ASN A 183 5.62 8.21 -13.69
N GLY A 184 4.45 8.83 -13.51
CA GLY A 184 3.73 8.86 -12.23
C GLY A 184 2.72 7.72 -11.98
N MET A 185 2.02 7.22 -13.02
CA MET A 185 0.85 6.32 -12.82
C MET A 185 0.98 4.93 -13.45
N CYS A 186 0.34 3.91 -12.87
CA CYS A 186 0.13 2.62 -13.55
C CYS A 186 -1.03 2.79 -14.51
N ARG A 187 -0.75 2.97 -15.81
CA ARG A 187 -1.81 3.19 -16.81
C ARG A 187 -2.48 1.90 -17.26
N GLY A 188 -1.85 0.75 -17.00
CA GLY A 188 -2.37 -0.59 -17.26
C GLY A 188 -1.40 -1.67 -16.76
N LEU A 189 -1.69 -2.93 -17.10
CA LEU A 189 -0.88 -4.08 -16.63
C LEU A 189 0.57 -4.03 -17.08
N GLY A 190 0.82 -3.60 -18.32
CA GLY A 190 2.18 -3.50 -18.84
C GLY A 190 3.04 -2.54 -18.02
N ASP A 191 2.47 -1.39 -17.62
CA ASP A 191 3.15 -0.45 -16.73
C ASP A 191 3.39 -1.07 -15.35
N TYR A 192 2.37 -1.71 -14.77
CA TYR A 192 2.45 -2.38 -13.47
C TYR A 192 3.54 -3.47 -13.44
N LEU A 193 3.53 -4.40 -14.41
CA LEU A 193 4.55 -5.46 -14.52
C LEU A 193 5.92 -4.92 -14.91
N SER A 194 5.98 -3.84 -15.69
CA SER A 194 7.26 -3.19 -16.02
C SER A 194 7.89 -2.48 -14.82
N MET A 195 7.10 -2.09 -13.81
CA MET A 195 7.64 -1.50 -12.57
C MET A 195 8.43 -2.50 -11.74
N GLU A 196 8.07 -3.77 -11.77
CA GLU A 196 8.87 -4.84 -11.16
C GLU A 196 10.22 -4.99 -11.88
N LYS A 197 10.26 -4.71 -13.19
CA LYS A 197 11.43 -4.96 -14.04
C LYS A 197 12.39 -3.77 -14.24
N PHE A 198 11.89 -2.54 -14.39
CA PHE A 198 12.70 -1.41 -14.88
C PHE A 198 12.68 -0.14 -14.00
N ASP A 199 12.02 -0.16 -12.85
CA ASP A 199 11.97 0.94 -11.88
C ASP A 199 11.84 2.34 -12.53
N LYS A 200 10.76 2.51 -13.29
CA LYS A 200 10.47 3.75 -14.02
C LYS A 200 10.04 4.85 -13.04
N GLY A 201 11.00 5.55 -12.44
CA GLY A 201 10.88 6.93 -11.92
C GLY A 201 9.72 7.30 -10.98
N LYS A 202 8.87 6.36 -10.58
CA LYS A 202 7.64 6.65 -9.84
C LYS A 202 7.94 7.06 -8.43
N ARG A 203 7.47 8.26 -8.09
CA ARG A 203 7.39 8.73 -6.71
C ARG A 203 6.26 7.99 -6.00
N THR A 204 6.55 6.79 -5.50
CA THR A 204 5.63 6.08 -4.60
C THR A 204 5.54 6.85 -3.29
N LYS A 205 4.55 7.76 -3.20
CA LYS A 205 4.34 8.62 -2.04
C LYS A 205 3.01 8.28 -1.36
N ILE A 206 3.03 8.22 -0.04
CA ILE A 206 1.81 8.30 0.77
C ILE A 206 1.55 9.78 1.03
N ASN A 207 0.32 10.22 0.79
CA ASN A 207 -0.07 11.58 1.10
C ASN A 207 0.07 11.83 2.62
N GLU A 208 0.63 12.97 3.01
CA GLU A 208 0.86 13.29 4.42
C GLU A 208 -0.42 13.26 5.25
N ARG A 209 -1.54 13.68 4.66
CA ARG A 209 -2.86 13.58 5.28
C ARG A 209 -3.27 12.13 5.54
N SER A 210 -2.90 11.19 4.66
CA SER A 210 -3.12 9.76 4.89
C SER A 210 -2.33 9.25 6.08
N ILE A 211 -1.08 9.67 6.24
CA ILE A 211 -0.23 9.29 7.39
C ILE A 211 -0.86 9.82 8.68
N GLN A 212 -1.22 11.10 8.72
CA GLN A 212 -1.86 11.74 9.87
C GLN A 212 -3.20 11.09 10.22
N THR A 213 -4.02 10.76 9.21
CA THR A 213 -5.32 10.12 9.44
C THR A 213 -5.15 8.68 9.93
N MET A 214 -4.15 7.95 9.44
CA MET A 214 -3.85 6.61 9.96
C MET A 214 -3.37 6.66 11.40
N ASP A 215 -2.56 7.64 11.77
CA ASP A 215 -2.13 7.87 13.16
C ASP A 215 -3.34 8.17 14.05
N MET A 216 -4.24 9.07 13.62
CA MET A 216 -5.49 9.37 14.32
C MET A 216 -6.41 8.15 14.47
N LEU A 217 -6.53 7.32 13.41
CA LEU A 217 -7.27 6.08 13.46
C LEU A 217 -6.66 5.16 14.54
N LEU A 218 -5.37 4.88 14.47
CA LEU A 218 -4.68 3.99 15.42
C LEU A 218 -4.74 4.50 16.87
N ASP A 219 -4.78 5.81 17.07
CA ASP A 219 -5.00 6.47 18.37
C ASP A 219 -6.44 6.34 18.90
N GLY A 220 -7.39 5.82 18.12
CA GLY A 220 -8.81 5.78 18.46
C GLY A 220 -9.48 7.16 18.49
N LYS A 221 -8.91 8.15 17.78
CA LYS A 221 -9.40 9.55 17.72
C LYS A 221 -10.24 9.82 16.46
N TYR A 222 -10.79 8.76 15.87
CA TYR A 222 -11.62 8.79 14.65
C TYR A 222 -13.10 8.56 14.97
#